data_AF-A0A2E8CYW5-F1
#
_entry.id   AF-A0A2E8CYW5-F1
#
_cell.length_a   1.000
_cell.length_b   1.000
_cell.length_c   1.000
_cell.angle_alpha   90.00
_cell.angle_beta   90.00
_cell.angle_gamma   90.00
#
_symmetry.space_group_name_H-M   'P 1'
#
loop_
_entity.id
_entity.type
_entity.pdbx_description
1 polymer ?
#
loop_
_entity_poly.entity_id
_entity_poly.type
_entity_poly.pdbx_seq_one_letter_code
_entity_poly.pdbx_strand_id
1 'polypeptide(L)'
;MPPSRSRHSISPSIRPQSNRQEIQILLSHHTQPRFLRLAASLSTWSAANGDEESDDPRIKVTVGSSTLVSARFDSVVHKLADGSLFVQGNRSTDGGKTWTNSPAPVRAGFHDKWRQSAGCVLRDGTFIGLGSRPEFTRLDRRILKVYRSKDNLQTVVGPKDVVLDIPSGPGGRSETGEYTGAAVVEHSLIERQDGTLIACAYGWWKGDEEYSMLGKYVPEMNMYKTRVWVIASQDRVARPGKRWVLQGTGRN
;
A
#
# COMPACT_ATOMS: atom_id res chain seq x y z
N MET A 1 33.53 40.74 28.24
CA MET A 1 32.08 40.74 27.95
C MET A 1 31.82 41.62 26.73
N PRO A 2 31.44 41.06 25.58
CA PRO A 2 30.86 41.80 24.47
C PRO A 2 29.34 41.52 24.32
N PRO A 3 28.57 42.39 23.63
CA PRO A 3 27.12 42.46 23.78
C PRO A 3 26.36 41.42 22.95
N SER A 4 25.26 40.97 23.52
CA SER A 4 24.25 40.10 22.93
C SER A 4 23.55 40.79 21.74
N ARG A 5 23.57 40.15 20.57
CA ARG A 5 22.69 40.50 19.44
C ARG A 5 21.53 39.52 19.42
N SER A 6 20.34 40.00 19.77
CA SER A 6 19.07 39.31 19.54
C SER A 6 18.80 39.26 18.04
N ARG A 7 18.59 38.05 17.49
CA ARG A 7 18.00 37.87 16.17
C ARG A 7 16.53 37.52 16.34
N HIS A 8 15.65 38.43 15.94
CA HIS A 8 14.25 38.11 15.68
C HIS A 8 14.18 37.25 14.41
N SER A 9 13.79 35.98 14.54
CA SER A 9 13.39 35.16 13.40
C SER A 9 11.88 35.27 13.21
N ILE A 10 11.46 35.93 12.15
CA ILE A 10 10.09 35.91 11.65
C ILE A 10 9.86 34.53 11.03
N SER A 11 8.99 33.71 11.63
CA SER A 11 8.51 32.47 11.02
C SER A 11 7.33 32.78 10.09
N PRO A 12 7.39 32.44 8.79
CA PRO A 12 6.19 32.47 7.97
C PRO A 12 5.32 31.24 8.30
N SER A 13 4.09 31.48 8.79
CA SER A 13 3.12 30.41 8.99
C SER A 13 2.63 29.93 7.62
N ILE A 14 3.17 28.82 7.15
CA ILE A 14 2.62 28.11 5.99
C ILE A 14 1.45 27.27 6.52
N ARG A 15 0.21 27.72 6.26
CA ARG A 15 -0.97 26.88 6.47
C ARG A 15 -0.90 25.73 5.47
N PRO A 16 -1.08 24.46 5.89
CA PRO A 16 -1.23 23.37 4.92
C PRO A 16 -2.56 23.56 4.18
N GLN A 17 -2.50 23.89 2.90
CA GLN A 17 -3.63 23.75 1.99
C GLN A 17 -3.93 22.26 1.87
N SER A 18 -5.09 21.82 2.38
CA SER A 18 -5.57 20.46 2.13
C SER A 18 -6.02 20.36 0.68
N ASN A 19 -5.13 19.90 -0.21
CA ASN A 19 -5.52 19.47 -1.54
C ASN A 19 -6.32 18.17 -1.41
N ARG A 20 -7.63 18.29 -1.19
CA ARG A 20 -8.59 17.21 -1.51
C ARG A 20 -8.63 17.11 -3.03
N GLN A 21 -7.99 16.09 -3.59
CA GLN A 21 -8.27 15.68 -4.96
C GLN A 21 -9.53 14.83 -4.94
N GLU A 22 -10.61 15.34 -5.53
CA GLU A 22 -11.76 14.52 -5.93
C GLU A 22 -11.38 13.78 -7.22
N ILE A 23 -11.51 12.46 -7.20
CA ILE A 23 -11.36 11.64 -8.40
C ILE A 23 -12.72 11.67 -9.13
N GLN A 24 -12.80 12.49 -10.18
CA GLN A 24 -13.85 12.38 -11.19
C GLN A 24 -13.48 11.26 -12.17
N ILE A 25 -14.27 10.20 -12.21
CA ILE A 25 -14.30 9.30 -13.37
C ILE A 25 -15.49 9.77 -14.21
N LEU A 26 -15.18 10.58 -15.24
CA LEU A 26 -16.16 11.03 -16.22
C LEU A 26 -16.13 10.05 -17.40
N LEU A 27 -17.30 9.53 -17.81
CA LEU A 27 -17.48 9.01 -19.16
C LEU A 27 -18.73 9.66 -19.77
N SER A 28 -18.54 10.30 -20.92
CA SER A 28 -19.52 11.15 -21.58
C SER A 28 -20.69 10.35 -22.17
N HIS A 29 -21.89 10.91 -22.04
CA HIS A 29 -23.05 10.51 -22.82
C HIS A 29 -22.92 11.02 -24.27
N HIS A 30 -22.81 10.12 -25.26
CA HIS A 30 -23.71 10.06 -26.43
C HIS A 30 -23.35 8.97 -27.46
N THR A 31 -24.34 8.10 -27.70
CA THR A 31 -24.75 7.41 -28.95
C THR A 31 -23.73 6.77 -29.90
N GLN A 32 -23.83 5.42 -29.96
CA GLN A 32 -23.60 4.50 -31.09
C GLN A 32 -22.15 4.10 -31.42
N PRO A 33 -21.94 2.87 -31.95
CA PRO A 33 -20.93 1.98 -31.43
C PRO A 33 -19.69 1.91 -32.32
N ARG A 34 -18.52 2.14 -31.73
CA ARG A 34 -17.31 1.34 -31.93
C ARG A 34 -16.25 1.79 -30.92
N PHE A 35 -16.05 0.88 -29.97
CA PHE A 35 -14.85 0.60 -29.18
C PHE A 35 -13.99 1.80 -28.73
N LEU A 36 -14.08 2.10 -27.43
CA LEU A 36 -12.93 2.62 -26.69
C LEU A 36 -12.93 2.08 -25.25
N ARG A 37 -11.75 1.65 -24.83
CA ARG A 37 -11.40 0.86 -23.63
C ARG A 37 -11.38 1.72 -22.36
N LEU A 38 -11.58 1.10 -21.19
CA LEU A 38 -11.13 1.70 -19.93
C LEU A 38 -10.48 0.66 -19.01
N ALA A 39 -9.24 1.01 -18.63
CA ALA A 39 -8.31 0.25 -17.81
C ALA A 39 -8.62 0.35 -16.31
N ALA A 40 -8.44 -0.76 -15.60
CA ALA A 40 -8.27 -0.76 -14.15
C ALA A 40 -6.77 -0.66 -13.84
N SER A 41 -6.35 0.41 -13.17
CA SER A 41 -4.96 0.60 -12.77
C SER A 41 -4.62 -0.34 -11.60
N LEU A 42 -4.09 -1.51 -11.91
CA LEU A 42 -3.11 -2.16 -11.04
C LEU A 42 -1.82 -1.36 -11.14
N SER A 43 -1.29 -0.91 -10.00
CA SER A 43 -0.03 -0.18 -9.92
C SER A 43 1.07 -0.97 -10.62
N THR A 44 1.44 -0.48 -11.78
CA THR A 44 2.60 -0.91 -12.53
C THR A 44 3.25 0.37 -13.03
N TRP A 45 4.53 0.56 -12.73
CA TRP A 45 5.45 1.16 -13.71
C TRP A 45 5.70 0.18 -14.85
N SER A 46 4.60 -0.27 -15.42
CA SER A 46 4.44 -0.88 -16.70
C SER A 46 3.03 -0.44 -17.05
N ALA A 47 2.93 0.78 -17.57
CA ALA A 47 2.00 0.98 -18.67
C ALA A 47 2.45 0.06 -19.82
N ALA A 48 2.32 -1.25 -19.61
CA ALA A 48 1.96 -2.17 -20.67
C ALA A 48 0.53 -1.76 -20.99
N ASN A 49 0.34 -1.35 -22.24
CA ASN A 49 -0.90 -0.85 -22.79
C ASN A 49 -2.08 -1.68 -22.27
N GLY A 50 -3.15 -1.03 -21.80
CA GLY A 50 -4.40 -1.66 -21.31
C GLY A 50 -5.22 -2.33 -22.41
N ASP A 51 -4.52 -2.95 -23.35
CA ASP A 51 -4.98 -3.52 -24.61
C ASP A 51 -4.71 -5.01 -24.70
N GLU A 52 -3.91 -5.59 -23.79
CA GLU A 52 -3.71 -7.03 -23.71
C GLU A 52 -4.90 -7.67 -23.01
N GLU A 53 -5.82 -8.18 -23.82
CA GLU A 53 -6.80 -9.16 -23.38
C GLU A 53 -6.03 -10.37 -22.81
N SER A 54 -6.45 -10.88 -21.65
CA SER A 54 -5.80 -12.08 -21.12
C SER A 54 -6.12 -13.26 -22.05
N ASP A 55 -5.13 -13.66 -22.85
CA ASP A 55 -5.27 -14.78 -23.80
C ASP A 55 -5.39 -16.15 -23.11
N ASP A 56 -5.44 -16.22 -21.77
CA ASP A 56 -5.64 -17.50 -21.07
C ASP A 56 -7.12 -17.90 -21.14
N PRO A 57 -7.49 -18.93 -21.94
CA PRO A 57 -8.89 -19.32 -22.12
C PRO A 57 -9.55 -19.84 -20.83
N ARG A 58 -8.77 -20.08 -19.77
CA ARG A 58 -9.26 -20.47 -18.45
C ARG A 58 -9.73 -19.26 -17.64
N ILE A 59 -9.31 -18.05 -17.98
CA ILE A 59 -9.65 -16.82 -17.28
C ILE A 59 -10.73 -16.09 -18.08
N LYS A 60 -11.98 -16.22 -17.65
CA LYS A 60 -13.08 -15.43 -18.19
C LYS A 60 -13.27 -14.17 -17.35
N VAL A 61 -13.03 -13.00 -17.94
CA VAL A 61 -13.29 -11.71 -17.30
C VAL A 61 -14.63 -11.16 -17.79
N THR A 62 -15.54 -10.89 -16.86
CA THR A 62 -16.81 -10.21 -17.15
C THR A 62 -16.83 -8.85 -16.47
N VAL A 63 -17.02 -7.77 -17.24
CA VAL A 63 -17.08 -6.40 -16.72
C VAL A 63 -18.54 -5.99 -16.53
N GLY A 64 -18.89 -5.60 -15.30
CA GLY A 64 -20.22 -5.06 -14.95
C GLY A 64 -20.22 -3.54 -14.88
N SER A 65 -21.36 -2.97 -14.47
CA SER A 65 -21.47 -1.53 -14.20
C SER A 65 -20.52 -1.08 -13.09
N SER A 66 -19.90 0.09 -13.27
CA SER A 66 -18.99 0.70 -12.29
C SER A 66 -19.71 1.58 -11.28
N THR A 67 -19.23 1.60 -10.05
CA THR A 67 -19.66 2.52 -8.99
C THR A 67 -18.45 3.26 -8.44
N LEU A 68 -18.62 4.56 -8.15
CA LEU A 68 -17.59 5.37 -7.50
C LEU A 68 -17.54 5.10 -6.00
N VAL A 69 -16.32 4.97 -5.48
CA VAL A 69 -16.05 4.90 -4.05
C VAL A 69 -14.96 5.90 -3.70
N SER A 70 -15.19 6.66 -2.62
CA SER A 70 -14.19 7.60 -2.11
C SER A 70 -13.08 6.81 -1.42
N ALA A 71 -11.94 6.69 -2.08
CA ALA A 71 -10.76 6.02 -1.57
C ALA A 71 -9.46 6.72 -2.03
N ARG A 72 -8.35 6.48 -1.34
CA ARG A 72 -7.01 6.89 -1.79
C ARG A 72 -6.60 6.06 -3.00
N PHE A 73 -5.77 6.66 -3.85
CA PHE A 73 -5.28 6.08 -5.10
C PHE A 73 -4.64 4.68 -4.95
N ASP A 74 -4.03 4.40 -3.81
CA ASP A 74 -3.34 3.15 -3.47
C ASP A 74 -4.20 2.15 -2.68
N SER A 75 -5.50 2.42 -2.52
CA SER A 75 -6.39 1.59 -1.71
C SER A 75 -6.73 0.27 -2.39
N VAL A 76 -6.75 -0.81 -1.61
CA VAL A 76 -7.13 -2.14 -2.07
C VAL A 76 -8.53 -2.49 -1.58
N VAL A 77 -9.34 -3.05 -2.49
CA VAL A 77 -10.65 -3.59 -2.14
C VAL A 77 -10.47 -4.99 -1.56
N HIS A 78 -11.03 -5.22 -0.38
CA HIS A 78 -11.05 -6.51 0.28
C HIS A 78 -12.48 -7.07 0.28
N LYS A 79 -12.65 -8.33 -0.11
CA LYS A 79 -13.88 -9.07 0.16
C LYS A 79 -13.78 -9.72 1.55
N LEU A 80 -14.71 -9.39 2.43
CA LEU A 80 -14.79 -9.90 3.80
C LEU A 80 -15.47 -11.27 3.86
N ALA A 81 -15.39 -11.94 5.01
CA ALA A 81 -15.92 -13.30 5.16
C ALA A 81 -17.46 -13.35 5.09
N ASP A 82 -18.14 -12.26 5.45
CA ASP A 82 -19.58 -12.07 5.24
C ASP A 82 -19.96 -11.74 3.78
N GLY A 83 -18.99 -11.69 2.88
CA GLY A 83 -19.19 -11.34 1.47
C GLY A 83 -19.26 -9.84 1.18
N SER A 84 -19.27 -8.99 2.21
CA SER A 84 -19.22 -7.54 2.03
C SER A 84 -17.87 -7.11 1.44
N LEU A 85 -17.87 -5.98 0.73
CA LEU A 85 -16.65 -5.35 0.21
C LEU A 85 -16.21 -4.24 1.15
N PHE A 86 -14.90 -4.12 1.36
CA PHE A 86 -14.31 -3.08 2.18
C PHE A 86 -13.18 -2.40 1.42
N VAL A 87 -13.16 -1.07 1.42
CA VAL A 87 -12.04 -0.29 0.88
C VAL A 87 -11.86 0.97 1.73
N GLN A 88 -10.69 1.08 2.33
CA GLN A 88 -10.25 2.26 3.06
C GLN A 88 -11.28 2.83 4.06
N GLY A 89 -11.89 1.97 4.88
CA GLY A 89 -12.87 2.41 5.86
C GLY A 89 -14.29 2.59 5.31
N ASN A 90 -14.53 2.33 4.02
CA ASN A 90 -15.85 2.23 3.43
C ASN A 90 -16.26 0.76 3.29
N ARG A 91 -17.55 0.49 3.42
CA ARG A 91 -18.14 -0.84 3.26
C ARG A 91 -19.30 -0.82 2.27
N SER A 92 -19.39 -1.87 1.46
CA SER A 92 -20.55 -2.20 0.65
C SER A 92 -21.06 -3.60 1.00
N THR A 93 -22.37 -3.74 1.15
CA THR A 93 -23.05 -5.03 1.39
C THR A 93 -23.86 -5.51 0.19
N ASP A 94 -23.82 -4.79 -0.92
CA ASP A 94 -24.64 -5.02 -2.12
C ASP A 94 -23.80 -5.23 -3.39
N GLY A 95 -22.57 -5.70 -3.21
CA GLY A 95 -21.64 -6.00 -4.31
C GLY A 95 -20.99 -4.75 -4.91
N GLY A 96 -20.84 -3.69 -4.14
CA GLY A 96 -20.17 -2.45 -4.53
C GLY A 96 -21.09 -1.40 -5.13
N LYS A 97 -22.42 -1.60 -5.12
CA LYS A 97 -23.38 -0.64 -5.70
C LYS A 97 -23.57 0.57 -4.80
N THR A 98 -23.58 0.39 -3.49
CA THR A 98 -23.64 1.47 -2.49
C THR A 98 -22.54 1.29 -1.45
N TRP A 99 -22.06 2.42 -0.90
CA TRP A 99 -20.96 2.46 0.05
C TRP A 99 -21.34 3.30 1.28
N THR A 100 -21.00 2.77 2.46
CA THR A 100 -21.22 3.44 3.75
C THR A 100 -19.93 3.48 4.54
N ASN A 101 -19.82 4.45 5.44
CA ASN A 101 -18.68 4.53 6.36
C ASN A 101 -18.71 3.35 7.33
N SER A 102 -17.59 2.66 7.49
CA SER A 102 -17.37 1.71 8.58
C SER A 102 -17.33 2.44 9.94
N PRO A 103 -17.48 1.71 11.06
CA PRO A 103 -17.38 2.30 12.40
C PRO A 103 -16.15 3.20 12.56
N ALA A 104 -16.30 4.32 13.27
CA ALA A 104 -15.22 5.31 13.43
C ALA A 104 -13.89 4.72 13.93
N PRO A 105 -13.87 3.77 14.91
CA PRO A 105 -12.62 3.13 15.34
C PRO A 105 -11.92 2.34 14.23
N VAL A 106 -12.68 1.71 13.34
CA VAL A 106 -12.14 0.97 12.19
C VAL A 106 -11.52 1.97 11.23
N ARG A 107 -12.25 3.01 10.83
CA ARG A 107 -11.73 4.06 9.93
C ARG A 107 -10.46 4.71 10.48
N ALA A 108 -10.41 4.96 11.79
CA ALA A 108 -9.23 5.51 12.45
C ALA A 108 -7.98 4.65 12.21
N GLY A 109 -8.09 3.31 12.25
CA GLY A 109 -6.96 2.41 11.99
C GLY A 109 -6.44 2.46 10.54
N PHE A 110 -7.31 2.63 9.55
CA PHE A 110 -6.90 2.72 8.13
C PHE A 110 -6.40 4.11 7.73
N HIS A 111 -6.83 5.15 8.46
CA HIS A 111 -6.40 6.53 8.25
C HIS A 111 -5.36 7.01 9.26
N ASP A 112 -4.88 6.14 10.13
CA ASP A 112 -3.85 6.52 11.08
C ASP A 112 -2.53 6.84 10.37
N LYS A 113 -1.57 7.30 11.18
CA LYS A 113 -0.25 7.67 10.71
C LYS A 113 0.59 6.51 10.16
N TRP A 114 0.14 5.26 10.32
CA TRP A 114 0.87 4.06 9.91
C TRP A 114 0.47 3.54 8.52
N ARG A 115 -0.52 4.18 7.87
CA ARG A 115 -0.91 3.97 6.46
C ARG A 115 -0.97 2.48 6.10
N GLN A 116 -2.03 1.81 6.54
CA GLN A 116 -2.27 0.43 6.15
C GLN A 116 -2.36 0.31 4.62
N SER A 117 -1.45 -0.44 4.03
CA SER A 117 -1.21 -0.48 2.59
C SER A 117 -1.27 -1.88 1.99
N ALA A 118 -1.28 -2.92 2.83
CA ALA A 118 -1.54 -4.29 2.41
C ALA A 118 -2.49 -4.97 3.41
N GLY A 119 -3.24 -5.96 2.94
CA GLY A 119 -4.12 -6.74 3.81
C GLY A 119 -4.83 -7.86 3.09
N CYS A 120 -5.37 -8.80 3.86
CA CYS A 120 -6.17 -9.90 3.34
C CYS A 120 -7.11 -10.46 4.39
N VAL A 121 -8.07 -11.26 3.92
CA VAL A 121 -8.94 -12.08 4.77
C VAL A 121 -8.44 -13.51 4.69
N LEU A 122 -8.14 -14.08 5.86
CA LEU A 122 -7.68 -15.45 6.02
C LEU A 122 -8.85 -16.42 5.85
N ARG A 123 -8.54 -17.71 5.64
CA ARG A 123 -9.55 -18.77 5.54
C ARG A 123 -10.43 -18.91 6.78
N ASP A 124 -9.93 -18.53 7.95
CA ASP A 124 -10.70 -18.52 9.20
C ASP A 124 -11.60 -17.27 9.37
N GLY A 125 -11.67 -16.41 8.35
CA GLY A 125 -12.43 -15.17 8.35
C GLY A 125 -11.75 -13.99 9.05
N THR A 126 -10.55 -14.19 9.62
CA THR A 126 -9.75 -13.10 10.19
C THR A 126 -9.29 -12.16 9.09
N PHE A 127 -9.46 -10.85 9.27
CA PHE A 127 -8.72 -9.86 8.50
C PHE A 127 -7.36 -9.57 9.13
N ILE A 128 -6.31 -9.49 8.31
CA ILE A 128 -4.97 -9.02 8.67
C ILE A 128 -4.60 -7.83 7.79
N GLY A 129 -4.16 -6.75 8.43
CA GLY A 129 -3.66 -5.54 7.80
C GLY A 129 -2.20 -5.28 8.13
N LEU A 130 -1.42 -4.82 7.15
CA LEU A 130 -0.05 -4.37 7.31
C LEU A 130 0.03 -2.87 6.97
N GLY A 131 0.44 -2.08 7.96
CA GLY A 131 0.89 -0.70 7.79
C GLY A 131 2.41 -0.60 7.91
N SER A 132 2.95 0.49 7.39
CA SER A 132 4.37 0.77 7.43
C SER A 132 4.65 2.11 8.12
N ARG A 133 5.61 2.12 9.05
CA ARG A 133 6.14 3.34 9.65
C ARG A 133 7.27 3.90 8.76
N PRO A 134 7.35 5.23 8.57
CA PRO A 134 8.50 5.89 7.91
C PRO A 134 9.66 6.19 8.87
N GLU A 135 9.60 5.80 10.14
CA GLU A 135 10.72 5.97 11.06
C GLU A 135 11.64 4.74 11.05
N PHE A 136 12.91 5.05 10.85
CA PHE A 136 14.00 4.09 10.69
C PHE A 136 14.95 4.23 11.86
N THR A 137 14.86 3.31 12.82
CA THR A 137 15.85 3.23 13.90
C THR A 137 17.05 2.36 13.51
N ARG A 138 16.90 1.51 12.48
CA ARG A 138 17.93 0.59 11.98
C ARG A 138 17.78 0.38 10.47
N LEU A 139 18.90 0.20 9.77
CA LEU A 139 18.92 -0.08 8.32
C LEU A 139 18.60 -1.56 8.02
N ASP A 140 19.04 -2.47 8.88
CA ASP A 140 18.92 -3.91 8.68
C ASP A 140 17.53 -4.49 9.03
N ARG A 141 16.58 -3.64 9.46
CA ARG A 141 15.26 -4.06 9.94
C ARG A 141 14.19 -3.02 9.63
N ARG A 142 12.98 -3.50 9.37
CA ARG A 142 11.77 -2.67 9.29
C ARG A 142 10.78 -3.11 10.36
N ILE A 143 10.08 -2.16 10.98
CA ILE A 143 8.93 -2.45 11.84
C ILE A 143 7.67 -2.31 11.01
N LEU A 144 6.96 -3.42 10.84
CA LEU A 144 5.61 -3.46 10.28
C LEU A 144 4.58 -3.29 11.39
N LYS A 145 3.50 -2.57 11.09
CA LYS A 145 2.37 -2.36 11.99
C LYS A 145 1.25 -3.31 11.60
N VAL A 146 0.92 -4.26 12.46
CA VAL A 146 -0.06 -5.31 12.16
C VAL A 146 -1.40 -4.99 12.83
N TYR A 147 -2.46 -5.04 12.05
CA TYR A 147 -3.85 -4.87 12.46
C TYR A 147 -4.59 -6.19 12.28
N ARG A 148 -5.56 -6.46 13.14
CA ARG A 148 -6.39 -7.66 13.06
C ARG A 148 -7.85 -7.35 13.33
N SER A 149 -8.73 -8.02 12.60
CA SER A 149 -10.15 -8.10 12.92
C SER A 149 -10.64 -9.54 12.79
N LYS A 150 -11.60 -9.93 13.62
CA LYS A 150 -12.26 -11.24 13.57
C LYS A 150 -13.77 -11.14 13.31
N ASP A 151 -14.26 -9.92 13.12
CA ASP A 151 -15.68 -9.59 13.05
C ASP A 151 -15.98 -8.83 11.76
N ASN A 152 -15.34 -9.24 10.66
CA ASN A 152 -15.46 -8.59 9.36
C ASN A 152 -15.21 -7.09 9.45
N LEU A 153 -14.15 -6.62 10.11
CA LEU A 153 -13.83 -5.19 10.25
C LEU A 153 -14.95 -4.35 10.90
N GLN A 154 -15.68 -4.92 11.86
CA GLN A 154 -16.55 -4.14 12.76
C GLN A 154 -15.74 -3.54 13.92
N THR A 155 -14.71 -4.27 14.36
CA THR A 155 -13.66 -3.80 15.26
C THR A 155 -12.28 -4.14 14.70
N VAL A 156 -11.27 -3.39 15.14
CA VAL A 156 -9.86 -3.63 14.77
C VAL A 156 -9.01 -3.60 16.05
N VAL A 157 -8.12 -4.58 16.18
CA VAL A 157 -7.10 -4.67 17.23
C VAL A 157 -5.73 -4.36 16.59
N GLY A 158 -4.98 -3.45 17.19
CA GLY A 158 -3.65 -3.04 16.73
C GLY A 158 -3.42 -1.52 16.84
N PRO A 159 -2.33 -1.00 16.28
CA PRO A 159 -1.27 -1.78 15.64
C PRO A 159 -0.40 -2.54 16.64
N LYS A 160 0.12 -3.70 16.21
CA LYS A 160 1.21 -4.42 16.89
C LYS A 160 2.48 -4.35 16.06
N ASP A 161 3.61 -4.24 16.74
CA ASP A 161 4.92 -4.14 16.08
C ASP A 161 5.44 -5.53 15.73
N VAL A 162 5.81 -5.72 14.47
CA VAL A 162 6.45 -6.94 13.96
C VAL A 162 7.71 -6.56 13.20
N VAL A 163 8.77 -7.33 13.39
CA VAL A 163 10.04 -7.12 12.70
C VAL A 163 10.04 -7.84 11.35
N LEU A 164 10.41 -7.10 10.31
CA LEU A 164 10.86 -7.63 9.03
C LEU A 164 12.38 -7.49 8.98
N ASP A 165 13.08 -8.62 8.90
CA ASP A 165 14.54 -8.66 8.78
C ASP A 165 14.94 -8.36 7.31
N ILE A 166 15.82 -7.37 7.13
CA ILE A 166 16.31 -6.91 5.81
C ILE A 166 17.84 -6.73 5.92
N PRO A 167 18.60 -7.82 6.06
CA PRO A 167 20.00 -7.77 6.50
C PRO A 167 20.96 -6.97 5.59
N SER A 168 20.52 -6.54 4.41
CA SER A 168 21.31 -5.71 3.49
C SER A 168 20.50 -4.58 2.88
N GLY A 169 19.54 -4.04 3.62
CA GLY A 169 18.71 -2.93 3.18
C GLY A 169 19.32 -1.56 3.51
N PRO A 170 19.78 -0.75 2.55
CA PRO A 170 20.39 0.55 2.83
C PRO A 170 19.37 1.68 2.94
N GLY A 171 18.08 1.43 2.66
CA GLY A 171 17.10 2.49 2.41
C GLY A 171 17.34 3.23 1.10
N GLY A 172 16.55 4.26 0.83
CA GLY A 172 16.61 5.06 -0.40
C GLY A 172 15.79 6.33 -0.27
N ARG A 173 15.80 7.18 -1.30
CA ARG A 173 15.00 8.41 -1.31
C ARG A 173 13.70 8.25 -2.09
N SER A 174 12.63 8.86 -1.62
CA SER A 174 11.36 9.00 -2.33
C SER A 174 11.44 10.05 -3.44
N GLU A 175 10.38 10.17 -4.24
CA GLU A 175 10.23 11.24 -5.24
C GLU A 175 10.30 12.66 -4.64
N THR A 176 9.94 12.81 -3.35
CA THR A 176 10.00 14.07 -2.62
C THR A 176 11.38 14.35 -2.03
N GLY A 177 12.35 13.46 -2.27
CA GLY A 177 13.70 13.53 -1.70
C GLY A 177 13.78 13.09 -0.25
N GLU A 178 12.67 12.69 0.38
CA GLU A 178 12.66 12.18 1.76
C GLU A 178 13.35 10.82 1.82
N TYR A 179 14.14 10.60 2.86
CA TYR A 179 14.75 9.31 3.08
C TYR A 179 13.72 8.31 3.60
N THR A 180 13.71 7.14 2.99
CA THR A 180 12.83 6.02 3.29
C THR A 180 13.68 4.77 3.53
N GLY A 181 13.25 3.90 4.41
CA GLY A 181 13.98 2.68 4.76
C GLY A 181 13.75 1.58 3.76
N ALA A 182 14.52 0.53 3.95
CA ALA A 182 14.86 -0.42 2.89
C ALA A 182 13.73 -1.27 2.32
N ALA A 183 12.62 -1.42 3.03
CA ALA A 183 11.47 -2.18 2.52
C ALA A 183 10.16 -1.46 2.78
N VAL A 184 9.33 -1.41 1.76
CA VAL A 184 7.94 -0.97 1.76
C VAL A 184 7.09 -2.17 1.39
N VAL A 185 6.05 -2.45 2.19
CA VAL A 185 5.12 -3.56 1.95
C VAL A 185 3.80 -2.94 1.53
N GLU A 186 3.41 -3.16 0.28
CA GLU A 186 2.27 -2.49 -0.34
C GLU A 186 1.44 -3.46 -1.18
N HIS A 187 0.17 -3.08 -1.35
CA HIS A 187 -0.85 -3.71 -2.18
C HIS A 187 -1.34 -5.07 -1.68
N SER A 188 -0.50 -6.11 -1.73
CA SER A 188 -1.01 -7.49 -1.66
C SER A 188 -0.43 -8.30 -0.50
N LEU A 189 -1.34 -9.02 0.15
CA LEU A 189 -1.09 -10.05 1.15
C LEU A 189 -1.96 -11.25 0.78
N ILE A 190 -1.42 -12.47 0.83
CA ILE A 190 -2.18 -13.70 0.55
C ILE A 190 -1.86 -14.79 1.56
N GLU A 191 -2.80 -15.72 1.78
CA GLU A 191 -2.62 -16.91 2.62
C GLU A 191 -2.48 -18.18 1.76
N ARG A 192 -1.33 -18.85 1.84
CA ARG A 192 -1.10 -20.18 1.26
C ARG A 192 -1.91 -21.25 1.98
N GLN A 193 -2.12 -22.41 1.33
CA GLN A 193 -2.89 -23.53 1.90
C GLN A 193 -2.37 -23.99 3.27
N ASP A 194 -1.06 -23.96 3.48
CA ASP A 194 -0.39 -24.30 4.75
C ASP A 194 -0.54 -23.23 5.85
N GLY A 195 -1.26 -22.13 5.57
CA GLY A 195 -1.46 -21.03 6.50
C GLY A 195 -0.35 -19.97 6.50
N THR A 196 0.69 -20.14 5.68
CA THR A 196 1.74 -19.14 5.50
C THR A 196 1.19 -17.90 4.82
N LEU A 197 1.53 -16.73 5.35
CA LEU A 197 1.24 -15.46 4.73
C LEU A 197 2.38 -15.05 3.80
N ILE A 198 2.04 -14.54 2.61
CA ILE A 198 2.97 -13.99 1.64
C ILE A 198 2.60 -12.54 1.36
N ALA A 199 3.58 -11.63 1.37
CA ALA A 199 3.39 -10.26 0.92
C ALA A 199 4.48 -9.85 -0.09
N CYS A 200 4.12 -8.93 -0.98
CA CYS A 200 5.06 -8.25 -1.85
C CYS A 200 5.75 -7.12 -1.09
N ALA A 201 7.05 -6.97 -1.30
CA ALA A 201 7.84 -5.89 -0.74
C ALA A 201 8.72 -5.25 -1.81
N TYR A 202 8.90 -3.94 -1.67
CA TYR A 202 9.68 -3.09 -2.56
C TYR A 202 10.79 -2.41 -1.77
N GLY A 203 11.93 -2.17 -2.40
CA GLY A 203 12.93 -1.27 -1.84
C GLY A 203 14.32 -1.55 -2.37
N TRP A 204 15.33 -1.34 -1.54
CA TRP A 204 16.71 -1.28 -1.98
C TRP A 204 17.59 -2.31 -1.25
N TRP A 205 18.64 -2.72 -1.93
CA TRP A 205 19.69 -3.58 -1.43
C TRP A 205 21.04 -2.88 -1.50
N LYS A 206 21.93 -3.23 -0.58
CA LYS A 206 23.30 -2.72 -0.57
C LYS A 206 23.97 -3.06 -1.90
N GLY A 207 24.53 -2.06 -2.57
CA GLY A 207 25.15 -2.19 -3.88
C GLY A 207 24.20 -1.92 -5.06
N ASP A 208 22.94 -1.55 -4.81
CA ASP A 208 22.09 -0.99 -5.86
C ASP A 208 22.63 0.39 -6.27
N GLU A 209 23.10 0.48 -7.52
CA GLU A 209 23.66 1.70 -8.11
C GLU A 209 22.90 2.15 -9.38
N GLU A 210 21.96 1.34 -9.86
CA GLU A 210 21.15 1.67 -11.04
C GLU A 210 20.13 2.76 -10.66
N TYR A 211 20.25 3.95 -11.27
CA TYR A 211 19.29 5.03 -11.10
C TYR A 211 17.95 4.69 -11.75
N SER A 212 16.87 5.25 -11.21
CA SER A 212 15.56 5.21 -11.87
C SER A 212 15.61 6.04 -13.15
N MET A 213 15.68 5.39 -14.31
CA MET A 213 15.88 6.05 -15.62
C MET A 213 14.62 6.76 -16.18
N LEU A 214 13.59 7.02 -15.36
CA LEU A 214 12.51 7.89 -15.83
C LEU A 214 13.07 9.31 -15.95
N GLY A 215 12.88 9.97 -17.09
CA GLY A 215 13.48 11.28 -17.38
C GLY A 215 13.18 12.41 -16.38
N LYS A 216 12.26 12.19 -15.43
CA LYS A 216 11.98 13.09 -14.30
C LYS A 216 12.90 12.90 -13.09
N TYR A 217 13.64 11.78 -12.99
CA TYR A 217 14.59 11.55 -11.91
C TYR A 217 16.01 11.76 -12.43
N VAL A 218 16.67 12.74 -11.84
CA VAL A 218 18.06 13.05 -12.14
C VAL A 218 18.97 12.41 -11.08
N PRO A 219 20.22 12.02 -11.42
CA PRO A 219 21.14 11.36 -10.50
C PRO A 219 21.32 12.10 -9.15
N GLU A 220 21.22 13.43 -9.15
CA GLU A 220 21.33 14.30 -7.98
C GLU A 220 20.23 14.06 -6.93
N MET A 221 19.11 13.46 -7.34
CA MET A 221 18.05 13.03 -6.40
C MET A 221 18.42 11.78 -5.61
N ASN A 222 19.50 11.08 -6.00
CA ASN A 222 19.97 9.83 -5.37
C ASN A 222 18.86 8.78 -5.26
N MET A 223 18.04 8.67 -6.32
CA MET A 223 16.92 7.74 -6.43
C MET A 223 17.32 6.51 -7.25
N TYR A 224 17.60 5.42 -6.55
CA TYR A 224 17.91 4.13 -7.16
C TYR A 224 16.64 3.37 -7.50
N LYS A 225 16.74 2.52 -8.52
CA LYS A 225 15.70 1.55 -8.88
C LYS A 225 15.40 0.64 -7.69
N THR A 226 14.12 0.45 -7.39
CA THR A 226 13.69 -0.50 -6.36
C THR A 226 13.66 -1.91 -6.92
N ARG A 227 14.01 -2.89 -6.09
CA ARG A 227 13.74 -4.30 -6.35
C ARG A 227 12.39 -4.68 -5.78
N VAL A 228 11.79 -5.71 -6.37
CA VAL A 228 10.58 -6.37 -5.88
C VAL A 228 10.97 -7.74 -5.35
N TRP A 229 10.50 -8.08 -4.15
CA TRP A 229 10.72 -9.40 -3.57
C TRP A 229 9.54 -9.84 -2.72
N VAL A 230 9.61 -11.08 -2.27
CA VAL A 230 8.54 -11.74 -1.52
C VAL A 230 9.00 -11.99 -0.09
N ILE A 231 8.15 -11.60 0.87
CA ILE A 231 8.33 -11.91 2.29
C ILE A 231 7.25 -12.88 2.74
N ALA A 232 7.56 -13.71 3.73
CA ALA A 232 6.57 -14.60 4.31
C ALA A 232 6.62 -14.68 5.84
N SER A 233 5.48 -15.06 6.42
CA SER A 233 5.29 -15.35 7.83
C SER A 233 4.51 -16.66 7.97
N GLN A 234 5.10 -17.65 8.65
CA GLN A 234 4.47 -18.96 8.89
C GLN A 234 3.53 -18.98 10.10
N ASP A 235 3.55 -17.93 10.93
CA ASP A 235 2.86 -17.88 12.22
C ASP A 235 1.74 -16.85 12.26
N ARG A 236 1.29 -16.40 11.08
CA ARG A 236 0.18 -15.44 10.90
C ARG A 236 0.34 -14.19 11.77
N VAL A 237 1.59 -13.85 12.12
CA VAL A 237 1.99 -12.67 12.90
C VAL A 237 1.25 -12.43 14.23
N ALA A 238 0.63 -13.48 14.80
CA ALA A 238 -0.33 -13.30 15.89
C ALA A 238 0.30 -13.08 17.29
N ARG A 239 1.61 -13.31 17.47
CA ARG A 239 2.28 -13.28 18.78
C ARG A 239 3.43 -12.26 18.84
N PRO A 240 3.75 -11.69 20.02
CA PRO A 240 4.97 -10.92 20.21
C PRO A 240 6.23 -11.75 19.86
N GLY A 241 7.24 -11.11 19.27
CA GLY A 241 8.51 -11.76 18.90
C GLY A 241 8.50 -12.52 17.56
N LYS A 242 7.38 -12.50 16.81
CA LYS A 242 7.30 -13.10 15.47
C LYS A 242 7.93 -12.21 14.40
N ARG A 243 8.29 -12.82 13.26
CA ARG A 243 9.11 -12.18 12.22
C ARG A 243 8.57 -12.50 10.82
N TRP A 244 8.73 -11.54 9.93
CA TRP A 244 8.68 -11.77 8.49
C TRP A 244 10.09 -12.07 7.99
N VAL A 245 10.20 -13.06 7.12
CA VAL A 245 11.48 -13.46 6.52
C VAL A 245 11.39 -13.38 5.01
N LEU A 246 12.51 -13.02 4.37
CA LEU A 246 12.68 -13.03 2.93
C LEU A 246 12.62 -14.45 2.39
N GLN A 247 11.80 -14.70 1.36
CA GLN A 247 11.67 -16.03 0.74
C GLN A 247 12.52 -16.20 -0.53
N GLY A 248 13.16 -15.11 -0.99
CA GLY A 248 14.07 -15.11 -2.12
C GLY A 248 14.23 -13.70 -2.69
N THR A 249 15.39 -13.42 -3.26
CA THR A 249 15.58 -12.31 -4.20
C THR A 249 15.70 -12.94 -5.57
N GLY A 250 14.83 -12.56 -6.52
CA GLY A 250 15.12 -12.86 -7.92
C GLY A 250 16.48 -12.24 -8.23
N ARG A 251 17.49 -13.06 -8.51
CA ARG A 251 18.71 -12.56 -9.12
C ARG A 251 18.34 -12.28 -10.58
N ASN A 252 18.25 -10.99 -10.93
CA ASN A 252 18.39 -10.58 -12.32
C ASN A 252 19.84 -10.82 -12.76
#